data_AF-A0A833P0E9-F1
#
_entry.id   AF-A0A833P0E9-F1
#
_cell.length_a   1.000
_cell.length_b   1.000
_cell.length_c   1.000
_cell.angle_alpha   90.00
_cell.angle_beta   90.00
_cell.angle_gamma   90.00
#
_symmetry.space_group_name_H-M   'P 1'
#
loop_
_entity.id
_entity.type
_entity.pdbx_description
1 polymer ?
#
loop_
_entity_poly.entity_id
_entity_poly.type
_entity_poly.pdbx_seq_one_letter_code
_entity_poly.pdbx_strand_id
1 'polypeptide(L)'
;MKNSGFALIFSILLITIVVLIIAFSCPILISSTFSLSASKNHLKAYYLAEAGIEYIKDKLKTNQGWQTPLLKIKTKDGYFEVIKDSKKTRGIGYVGQARVIINLDVINNNSYLQREE
;
A
#
# COMPACT_ATOMS: atom_id res chain seq x y z
N MET A 1 53.25 16.54 -32.83
CA MET A 1 51.90 16.45 -32.21
C MET A 1 51.15 15.31 -32.90
N LYS A 2 51.22 14.05 -32.43
CA LYS A 2 50.62 12.90 -33.13
C LYS A 2 49.61 12.06 -32.33
N ASN A 3 49.27 12.44 -31.09
CA ASN A 3 48.42 11.63 -30.22
C ASN A 3 47.11 12.32 -29.77
N SER A 4 46.85 13.57 -30.19
CA SER A 4 45.67 14.31 -29.69
C SER A 4 44.34 13.75 -30.21
N GLY A 5 44.31 13.19 -31.43
CA GLY A 5 43.10 12.58 -32.00
C GLY A 5 42.65 11.32 -31.25
N PHE A 6 43.59 10.47 -30.85
CA PHE A 6 43.28 9.26 -30.08
C PHE A 6 42.75 9.60 -28.67
N ALA A 7 43.38 10.55 -27.98
CA ALA A 7 42.93 11.00 -26.67
C ALA A 7 41.50 11.56 -26.71
N LEU A 8 41.15 12.26 -27.79
CA LEU A 8 39.81 12.84 -28.00
C LEU A 8 38.76 11.74 -28.26
N ILE A 9 39.10 10.72 -29.05
CA ILE A 9 38.23 9.55 -29.28
C ILE A 9 38.00 8.77 -27.98
N PHE A 10 39.05 8.50 -27.20
CA PHE A 10 38.91 7.81 -25.91
C PHE A 10 38.09 8.61 -24.90
N SER A 11 38.24 9.93 -24.88
CA SER A 11 37.46 10.81 -23.99
C SER A 11 35.97 10.80 -24.36
N ILE A 12 35.64 10.90 -25.66
CA ILE A 12 34.26 10.80 -26.13
C ILE A 12 33.69 9.43 -25.75
N LEU A 13 34.41 8.34 -26.04
CA LEU A 13 33.95 6.99 -25.77
C LEU A 13 33.71 6.74 -24.27
N LEU A 14 34.59 7.25 -23.41
CA LEU A 14 34.42 7.21 -21.95
C LEU A 14 33.16 7.97 -21.50
N ILE A 15 32.94 9.18 -22.02
CA ILE A 15 31.75 9.99 -21.72
C ILE A 15 30.49 9.25 -22.16
N THR A 16 30.48 8.65 -23.35
CA THR A 16 29.33 7.89 -23.85
C THR A 16 29.02 6.69 -22.96
N ILE A 17 30.04 5.96 -22.50
CA ILE A 17 29.87 4.84 -21.57
C ILE A 17 29.26 5.33 -20.24
N VAL A 18 29.78 6.42 -19.67
CA VAL A 18 29.26 6.98 -18.42
C VAL A 18 27.80 7.42 -18.57
N VAL A 19 27.46 8.08 -19.68
CA VAL A 19 26.08 8.50 -19.96
C VAL A 19 25.15 7.30 -20.11
N LEU A 20 25.59 6.25 -20.80
CA LEU A 20 24.80 5.01 -20.93
C LEU A 20 24.58 4.35 -19.55
N ILE A 21 25.62 4.24 -18.72
CA ILE A 21 25.49 3.67 -17.37
C ILE A 21 24.47 4.46 -16.55
N ILE A 22 24.54 5.79 -16.55
CA ILE A 22 23.58 6.64 -15.82
C ILE A 22 22.15 6.47 -16.37
N ALA A 23 22.00 6.48 -17.70
CA ALA A 23 20.70 6.35 -18.35
C ALA A 23 20.03 5.00 -18.09
N PHE A 24 20.79 3.90 -18.02
CA PHE A 24 20.24 2.57 -17.71
C PHE A 24 20.03 2.31 -16.22
N SER A 25 20.80 2.96 -15.34
CA SER A 25 20.69 2.77 -13.88
C SER A 25 19.51 3.55 -13.27
N CYS A 26 19.24 4.74 -13.80
CA CYS A 26 18.22 5.64 -13.25
C CYS A 26 16.79 5.03 -13.23
N PRO A 27 16.30 4.40 -14.30
CA PRO A 27 14.97 3.76 -14.30
C PRO A 27 14.82 2.64 -13.28
N ILE A 28 15.89 1.88 -13.01
CA ILE A 28 15.90 0.74 -12.07
C ILE A 28 15.79 1.24 -10.62
N LEU A 29 16.48 2.33 -10.29
CA LEU A 29 16.38 2.95 -8.96
C LEU A 29 15.00 3.57 -8.73
N ILE A 30 14.44 4.20 -9.76
CA ILE A 30 13.09 4.78 -9.71
C ILE A 30 12.04 3.66 -9.52
N SER A 31 12.09 2.59 -10.32
CA SER A 31 11.12 1.48 -10.20
C SER A 31 11.19 0.79 -8.82
N SER A 32 12.40 0.60 -8.29
CA SER A 32 12.62 -0.02 -6.98
C SER A 32 12.07 0.83 -5.82
N THR A 33 12.27 2.16 -5.87
CA THR A 33 11.74 3.07 -4.85
C THR A 33 10.22 3.19 -4.90
N PHE A 34 9.64 3.23 -6.10
CA PHE A 34 8.18 3.17 -6.27
C PHE A 34 7.59 1.86 -5.77
N SER A 35 8.21 0.71 -6.11
CA SER A 35 7.78 -0.61 -5.64
C SER A 35 7.82 -0.72 -4.11
N LEU A 36 8.90 -0.25 -3.49
CA LEU A 36 9.04 -0.25 -2.03
C LEU A 36 8.00 0.67 -1.35
N SER A 37 7.78 1.85 -1.91
CA SER A 37 6.76 2.79 -1.42
C SER A 37 5.34 2.20 -1.54
N ALA A 38 5.03 1.57 -2.67
CA ALA A 38 3.75 0.90 -2.90
C ALA A 38 3.53 -0.26 -1.92
N SER A 39 4.54 -1.11 -1.71
CA SER A 39 4.48 -2.21 -0.74
C SER A 39 4.25 -1.69 0.69
N LYS A 40 4.98 -0.64 1.10
CA LYS A 40 4.80 0.01 2.41
C LYS A 40 3.40 0.60 2.57
N ASN A 41 2.87 1.25 1.54
CA ASN A 41 1.52 1.81 1.57
C ASN A 41 0.45 0.71 1.63
N HIS A 42 0.64 -0.40 0.93
CA HIS A 42 -0.23 -1.58 1.04
C HIS A 42 -0.25 -2.16 2.45
N LEU A 43 0.91 -2.31 3.07
CA LEU A 43 1.01 -2.82 4.45
C LEU A 43 0.34 -1.87 5.45
N LYS A 44 0.54 -0.56 5.31
CA LYS A 44 -0.15 0.42 6.15
C LYS A 44 -1.67 0.40 5.92
N ALA A 45 -2.12 0.31 4.67
CA ALA A 45 -3.54 0.20 4.35
C ALA A 45 -4.15 -1.08 4.94
N TYR A 46 -3.39 -2.17 4.98
CA TYR A 46 -3.79 -3.41 5.63
C TYR A 46 -4.01 -3.23 7.15
N TYR A 47 -3.04 -2.66 7.87
CA TYR A 47 -3.19 -2.39 9.30
C TYR A 47 -4.32 -1.41 9.61
N LEU A 48 -4.58 -0.44 8.73
CA LEU A 48 -5.74 0.45 8.86
C LEU A 48 -7.07 -0.31 8.65
N ALA A 49 -7.12 -1.25 7.71
CA ALA A 49 -8.28 -2.12 7.52
C ALA A 49 -8.52 -3.02 8.75
N GLU A 50 -7.46 -3.56 9.35
CA GLU A 50 -7.53 -4.34 10.60
C GLU A 50 -8.04 -3.48 11.76
N ALA A 51 -7.52 -2.26 11.93
CA ALA A 51 -8.00 -1.33 12.96
C ALA A 51 -9.50 -1.02 12.78
N GLY A 52 -9.96 -0.87 11.54
CA GLY A 52 -11.39 -0.74 11.25
C GLY A 52 -12.22 -1.94 11.68
N ILE A 53 -11.68 -3.15 11.47
CA ILE A 53 -12.29 -4.39 11.95
C ILE A 53 -12.35 -4.45 13.48
N GLU A 54 -11.26 -4.14 14.16
CA GLU A 54 -11.23 -4.15 15.63
C GLU A 54 -12.21 -3.14 16.23
N TYR A 55 -12.30 -1.95 15.62
CA TYR A 55 -13.29 -0.95 15.98
C TYR A 55 -14.72 -1.49 15.84
N ILE A 56 -15.03 -2.24 14.77
CA ILE A 56 -16.33 -2.90 14.63
C ILE A 56 -16.58 -3.90 15.74
N LYS A 57 -15.60 -4.77 16.04
CA LYS A 57 -15.76 -5.79 17.07
C LYS A 57 -16.06 -5.15 18.42
N ASP A 58 -15.36 -4.07 18.76
CA ASP A 58 -15.61 -3.33 20.00
C ASP A 58 -17.03 -2.77 20.03
N LYS A 59 -17.47 -2.09 18.95
CA LYS A 59 -18.82 -1.53 18.88
C LYS A 59 -19.94 -2.57 18.88
N LEU A 60 -19.73 -3.74 18.24
CA LEU A 60 -20.68 -4.85 18.25
C LEU A 60 -20.80 -5.50 19.62
N LYS A 61 -19.71 -5.58 20.40
CA LYS A 61 -19.76 -6.06 21.79
C LYS A 61 -20.65 -5.16 22.65
N THR A 62 -20.56 -3.84 22.46
CA THR A 62 -21.36 -2.87 23.23
C THR A 62 -22.80 -2.75 22.73
N ASN A 63 -23.03 -2.88 21.41
CA ASN A 63 -24.35 -2.78 20.80
C ASN A 63 -24.49 -3.74 19.61
N GLN A 64 -25.21 -4.85 19.81
CA GLN A 64 -25.44 -5.87 18.78
C GLN A 64 -26.15 -5.32 17.52
N GLY A 65 -27.01 -4.31 17.70
CA GLY A 65 -27.74 -3.63 16.62
C GLY A 65 -26.94 -2.53 15.93
N TRP A 66 -25.67 -2.34 16.28
CA TRP A 66 -24.84 -1.27 15.72
C TRP A 66 -24.72 -1.43 14.20
N GLN A 67 -25.25 -0.47 13.46
CA GLN A 67 -25.02 -0.27 12.03
C GLN A 67 -24.17 0.98 11.87
N THR A 68 -23.24 0.96 10.92
CA THR A 68 -22.40 2.12 10.68
C THR A 68 -23.06 2.95 9.58
N PRO A 69 -23.21 4.27 9.74
CA PRO A 69 -23.23 5.13 8.57
C PRO A 69 -21.91 4.92 7.82
N LEU A 70 -21.84 5.26 6.52
CA LEU A 70 -20.59 5.25 5.74
C LEU A 70 -19.58 6.23 6.36
N LEU A 71 -18.93 5.81 7.45
CA LEU A 71 -18.09 6.64 8.29
C LEU A 71 -16.64 6.39 7.89
N LYS A 72 -15.96 7.46 7.45
CA LYS A 72 -14.53 7.45 7.18
C LYS A 72 -13.81 8.02 8.40
N ILE A 73 -13.02 7.19 9.07
CA ILE A 73 -12.21 7.62 10.22
C ILE A 73 -10.81 7.97 9.72
N LYS A 74 -10.44 9.24 9.83
CA LYS A 74 -9.11 9.73 9.44
C LYS A 74 -8.09 9.43 10.53
N THR A 75 -6.90 9.03 10.09
CA THR A 75 -5.71 8.81 10.91
C THR A 75 -4.56 9.67 10.36
N LYS A 76 -3.43 9.71 11.06
CA LYS A 76 -2.24 10.44 10.60
C LYS A 76 -1.70 9.93 9.26
N ASP A 77 -1.83 8.62 9.02
CA ASP A 77 -1.24 7.92 7.87
C ASP A 77 -2.24 7.68 6.71
N GLY A 78 -3.53 7.92 6.91
CA GLY A 78 -4.57 7.59 5.95
C GLY A 78 -5.96 7.64 6.55
N TYR A 79 -6.89 6.85 6.03
CA TYR A 79 -8.20 6.70 6.65
C TYR A 79 -8.67 5.25 6.53
N PHE A 80 -9.53 4.83 7.45
CA PHE A 80 -10.22 3.57 7.33
C PHE A 80 -11.72 3.79 7.30
N GLU A 81 -12.40 2.90 6.62
CA GLU A 81 -13.84 2.83 6.51
C GLU A 81 -14.31 1.49 7.05
N VAL A 82 -15.49 1.54 7.63
CA VAL A 82 -16.16 0.37 8.15
C VAL A 82 -17.49 0.27 7.42
N ILE A 83 -17.79 -0.91 6.89
CA ILE A 83 -19.07 -1.20 6.27
C ILE A 83 -19.65 -2.45 6.93
N LYS A 84 -20.77 -2.28 7.64
CA LYS A 84 -21.59 -3.39 8.12
C LYS A 84 -22.91 -3.38 7.37
N ASP A 85 -23.12 -4.40 6.55
CA ASP A 85 -24.41 -4.71 5.94
C ASP A 85 -25.01 -5.93 6.66
N SER A 86 -26.31 -6.15 6.50
CA SER A 86 -27.09 -7.29 6.96
C SER A 86 -26.41 -8.66 6.78
N LYS A 87 -25.55 -8.82 5.77
CA LYS A 87 -24.90 -10.09 5.41
C LYS A 87 -23.38 -10.09 5.57
N LYS A 88 -22.72 -8.93 5.62
CA LYS A 88 -21.25 -8.85 5.55
C LYS A 88 -20.71 -7.69 6.37
N THR A 89 -19.59 -7.94 7.05
CA THR A 89 -18.82 -6.93 7.76
C THR A 89 -17.48 -6.74 7.06
N ARG A 90 -17.08 -5.50 6.78
CA ARG A 90 -15.83 -5.20 6.07
C ARG A 90 -15.11 -4.04 6.73
N GLY A 91 -13.81 -4.19 6.94
CA GLY A 91 -12.89 -3.08 7.21
C GLY A 91 -12.15 -2.72 5.94
N ILE A 92 -12.04 -1.44 5.63
CA ILE A 92 -11.34 -0.95 4.46
C ILE A 92 -10.31 0.08 4.90
N GLY A 93 -9.04 -0.11 4.55
CA GLY A 93 -7.98 0.84 4.83
C GLY A 93 -7.47 1.50 3.56
N TYR A 94 -7.19 2.80 3.65
CA TYR A 94 -6.72 3.63 2.54
C TYR A 94 -5.46 4.40 2.94
N VAL A 95 -4.39 4.25 2.17
CA VAL A 95 -3.12 4.98 2.35
C VAL A 95 -2.57 5.38 0.98
N GLY A 96 -2.62 6.67 0.65
CA GLY A 96 -2.26 7.16 -0.68
C GLY A 96 -3.15 6.53 -1.76
N GLN A 97 -2.54 5.78 -2.69
CA GLN A 97 -3.26 5.02 -3.72
C GLN A 97 -3.56 3.56 -3.31
N ALA A 98 -3.02 3.09 -2.18
CA ALA A 98 -3.24 1.73 -1.71
C ALA A 98 -4.59 1.62 -1.01
N ARG A 99 -5.34 0.57 -1.36
CA ARG A 99 -6.62 0.21 -0.74
C ARG A 99 -6.60 -1.27 -0.39
N VAL A 100 -6.94 -1.58 0.85
CA VAL A 100 -7.08 -2.96 1.32
C VAL A 100 -8.47 -3.14 1.91
N ILE A 101 -9.13 -4.25 1.57
CA ILE A 101 -10.43 -4.63 2.10
C ILE A 101 -10.23 -5.94 2.84
N ILE A 102 -10.63 -5.99 4.10
CA ILE A 102 -10.69 -7.24 4.86
C ILE A 102 -12.17 -7.54 5.10
N ASN A 103 -12.61 -8.68 4.59
CA ASN A 103 -13.95 -9.19 4.81
C ASN A 103 -13.97 -10.03 6.09
N LEU A 104 -15.03 -9.86 6.86
CA LEU A 104 -15.38 -10.74 7.96
C LEU A 104 -16.65 -11.44 7.56
N ASP A 105 -16.53 -12.73 7.24
CA ASP A 105 -17.70 -13.58 7.13
C ASP A 105 -18.19 -13.89 8.54
N VAL A 106 -19.45 -13.51 8.77
CA VAL A 106 -20.13 -13.73 10.04
C VAL A 106 -20.52 -15.21 10.08
N ILE A 107 -19.66 -16.06 10.62
CA ILE A 107 -20.03 -17.44 10.94
C ILE A 107 -20.93 -17.40 12.17
N ASN A 108 -22.16 -17.85 11.96
CA ASN A 108 -23.31 -17.84 12.85
C ASN A 108 -22.98 -17.99 14.36
N ASN A 109 -23.39 -16.98 15.14
CA ASN A 109 -23.70 -16.94 16.57
C ASN A 109 -22.79 -17.55 17.66
N ASN A 110 -21.62 -18.11 17.40
CA ASN A 110 -20.62 -18.36 18.46
C ASN A 110 -19.20 -18.69 17.93
N SER A 111 -18.90 -18.34 16.69
CA SER A 111 -17.71 -18.81 16.01
C SER A 111 -16.77 -17.64 15.71
N TYR A 112 -15.50 -17.85 16.05
CA TYR A 112 -14.38 -16.99 15.72
C TYR A 112 -14.41 -16.54 14.26
N LEU A 113 -14.09 -15.25 14.08
CA LEU A 113 -13.99 -14.58 12.79
C LEU A 113 -12.93 -15.26 11.93
N GLN A 114 -13.34 -15.95 10.88
CA GLN A 114 -12.44 -16.59 9.95
C GLN A 114 -12.07 -15.59 8.84
N ARG A 115 -10.76 -15.34 8.70
CA ARG A 115 -10.16 -14.46 7.71
C ARG A 115 -10.11 -15.23 6.38
N GLU A 116 -10.74 -14.70 5.33
CA GLU A 116 -10.37 -15.05 3.96
C GLU A 116 -9.24 -14.10 3.54
N GLU A 117 -8.08 -14.67 3.22
CA GLU A 117 -6.93 -13.98 2.61
C GLU A 117 -7.09 -13.87 1.10
#